data_AF-A0A9D1JHQ9-F1
#
_entry.id   AF-A0A9D1JHQ9-F1
#
_cell.length_a   1.000
_cell.length_b   1.000
_cell.length_c   1.000
_cell.angle_alpha   90.00
_cell.angle_beta   90.00
_cell.angle_gamma   90.00
#
_symmetry.space_group_name_H-M   'P 1'
#
loop_
_entity.id
_entity.type
_entity.pdbx_description
1 polymer ?
#
loop_
_entity_poly.entity_id
_entity_poly.type
_entity_poly.pdbx_seq_one_letter_code
_entity_poly.pdbx_strand_id
1 'polypeptide(L)'
;MKKVIVLITAISAVATVITFAVMGVAVYEMDENIIRTTAYVLIPCLVLMFGGLICIRLTARKIKCPHCGKLQQGIGEYCPYCGKKITQSQG
;
A
#
# COMPACT_ATOMS: atom_id res chain seq x y z
N MET A 1 3.27 -13.51 3.37
CA MET A 1 2.36 -12.57 2.67
C MET A 1 2.63 -11.11 3.01
N LYS A 2 2.33 -10.63 4.23
CA LYS A 2 2.48 -9.19 4.59
C LYS A 2 3.89 -8.62 4.39
N LYS A 3 4.93 -9.37 4.76
CA LYS A 3 6.34 -8.97 4.57
C LYS A 3 6.72 -8.79 3.09
N VAL A 4 6.18 -9.65 2.22
CA VAL A 4 6.43 -9.58 0.76
C VAL A 4 5.77 -8.34 0.16
N ILE A 5 4.52 -8.05 0.55
CA ILE A 5 3.81 -6.83 0.12
C ILE A 5 4.57 -5.58 0.61
N VAL A 6 5.01 -5.55 1.86
CA VAL A 6 5.81 -4.43 2.39
C VAL A 6 7.11 -4.24 1.63
N LEU A 7 7.80 -5.33 1.28
CA LEU A 7 9.05 -5.27 0.51
C LEU A 7 8.82 -4.71 -0.91
N ILE A 8 7.79 -5.19 -1.61
CA ILE A 8 7.44 -4.72 -2.97
C ILE A 8 7.08 -3.22 -2.93
N THR A 9 6.24 -2.81 -1.97
CA THR A 9 5.86 -1.39 -1.80
C THR A 9 7.08 -0.53 -1.48
N ALA A 10 8.03 -1.02 -0.66
CA ALA A 10 9.25 -0.29 -0.35
C ALA A 10 10.15 -0.10 -1.59
N ILE A 11 10.36 -1.15 -2.39
CA ILE A 11 11.13 -1.07 -3.65
C ILE A 11 10.46 -0.08 -4.62
N SER A 12 9.14 -0.15 -4.77
CA SER A 12 8.38 0.76 -5.62
C SER A 12 8.47 2.22 -5.16
N ALA A 13 8.47 2.47 -3.85
CA ALA A 13 8.66 3.81 -3.29
C ALA A 13 10.05 4.37 -3.62
N VAL A 14 11.11 3.57 -3.47
CA VAL A 14 12.47 3.97 -3.82
C VAL A 14 12.59 4.27 -5.32
N ALA A 15 12.05 3.39 -6.16
CA ALA A 15 12.01 3.60 -7.61
C ALA A 15 11.33 4.94 -7.95
N THR A 16 10.17 5.22 -7.33
CA THR A 16 9.42 6.48 -7.52
C THR A 16 10.26 7.71 -7.17
N VAL A 17 11.02 7.68 -6.07
CA VAL A 17 11.92 8.79 -5.69
C VAL A 17 12.99 9.02 -6.74
N ILE A 18 13.59 7.95 -7.26
CA ILE A 18 14.59 8.03 -8.33
C ILE A 18 13.97 8.62 -9.59
N THR A 19 12.78 8.16 -10.01
CA THR A 19 12.11 8.69 -11.21
C THR A 19 11.77 10.17 -11.07
N PHE A 20 11.34 10.62 -9.88
CA PHE A 20 11.10 12.05 -9.61
C PHE A 20 12.37 12.89 -9.71
N ALA A 21 13.49 12.39 -9.18
CA ALA A 21 14.78 13.06 -9.30
C ALA A 21 15.22 13.20 -10.76
N VAL A 22 15.13 12.11 -11.55
CA VAL A 22 15.46 12.13 -12.98
C VAL A 22 14.52 13.04 -13.76
N MET A 23 13.22 13.02 -13.47
CA MET A 23 12.24 13.91 -14.10
C MET A 23 12.56 15.39 -13.83
N GLY A 24 13.02 15.74 -12.62
CA GLY A 24 13.44 17.10 -12.29
C GLY A 24 14.65 17.57 -13.11
N VAL A 25 15.64 16.71 -13.33
CA VAL A 25 16.80 17.00 -14.19
C VAL A 25 16.38 17.10 -15.66
N ALA A 26 15.54 16.18 -16.13
CA ALA A 26 15.06 16.16 -17.51
C ALA A 26 14.28 17.43 -17.89
N VAL A 27 13.47 17.96 -16.98
CA VAL A 27 12.75 19.22 -17.16
C VAL A 27 13.72 20.39 -17.29
N TYR A 28 14.87 20.35 -16.61
CA TYR A 28 15.89 21.38 -16.71
C TYR A 28 16.62 21.37 -18.05
N GLU A 29 16.94 20.18 -18.57
CA GLU A 29 17.65 20.02 -19.85
C GLU A 29 16.73 20.17 -21.09
N MET A 30 15.40 20.26 -20.90
CA MET A 30 14.38 20.28 -21.97
C MET A 30 14.47 19.08 -22.92
N ASP A 31 14.77 17.89 -22.41
CA ASP A 31 14.81 16.66 -23.21
C ASP A 31 13.45 15.94 -23.24
N GLU A 32 12.75 16.05 -24.36
CA GLU A 32 11.39 15.52 -24.54
C GLU A 32 11.33 13.97 -24.46
N ASN A 33 12.39 13.28 -24.87
CA ASN A 33 12.45 11.82 -24.86
C ASN A 33 12.61 11.27 -23.45
N ILE A 34 13.41 11.93 -22.62
CA ILE A 34 13.56 11.58 -21.20
C ILE A 34 12.27 11.88 -20.45
N ILE A 35 11.60 13.01 -20.73
CA ILE A 35 10.30 13.34 -20.12
C ILE A 35 9.24 12.27 -20.45
N ARG A 36 9.15 11.85 -21.72
CA ARG A 36 8.21 10.79 -22.13
C ARG A 36 8.50 9.47 -21.41
N THR A 37 9.75 9.02 -21.41
CA THR A 37 10.14 7.73 -20.80
C THR A 37 9.91 7.73 -19.28
N THR A 38 10.28 8.81 -18.59
CA THR A 38 10.10 8.93 -17.14
C THR A 38 8.63 8.97 -16.75
N ALA A 39 7.77 9.66 -17.52
CA ALA A 39 6.32 9.66 -17.29
C ALA A 39 5.71 8.26 -17.40
N TYR A 40 6.12 7.47 -18.41
CA TYR A 40 5.66 6.09 -18.59
C TYR A 40 6.05 5.16 -17.44
N VAL A 41 7.22 5.39 -16.82
CA VAL A 41 7.69 4.59 -15.67
C VAL A 41 7.05 5.07 -14.37
N LEU A 42 6.77 6.36 -14.24
CA LEU A 42 6.22 6.96 -13.03
C LEU A 42 4.79 6.49 -12.73
N ILE A 43 3.92 6.44 -13.75
CA ILE A 43 2.51 6.03 -13.60
C ILE A 43 2.36 4.63 -12.96
N PRO A 44 2.96 3.55 -13.50
CA PRO A 44 2.86 2.23 -12.90
C PRO A 44 3.54 2.17 -11.53
N CYS A 45 4.65 2.89 -11.32
CA CYS A 45 5.28 2.96 -10.00
C CYS A 45 4.36 3.58 -8.94
N LEU A 46 3.64 4.66 -9.28
CA LEU A 46 2.68 5.28 -8.39
C LEU A 46 1.49 4.35 -8.10
N VAL A 47 0.96 3.66 -9.11
CA VAL A 47 -0.15 2.70 -8.91
C VAL A 47 0.27 1.59 -7.96
N LEU A 48 1.48 1.04 -8.13
CA LEU A 48 2.02 0.01 -7.24
C LEU A 48 2.26 0.54 -5.82
N MET A 49 2.77 1.76 -5.68
CA MET A 49 2.99 2.38 -4.37
C MET A 49 1.67 2.65 -3.63
N PHE A 50 0.69 3.28 -4.29
CA PHE A 50 -0.62 3.57 -3.69
C PHE A 50 -1.41 2.29 -3.43
N GLY A 51 -1.45 1.35 -4.37
CA GLY A 51 -2.12 0.06 -4.19
C GLY A 51 -1.50 -0.75 -3.05
N GLY A 52 -0.15 -0.81 -2.99
CA GLY A 52 0.58 -1.45 -1.91
C GLY A 52 0.31 -0.81 -0.54
N LEU A 53 0.30 0.52 -0.46
CA LEU A 53 0.00 1.26 0.76
C LEU A 53 -1.43 1.00 1.24
N ILE A 54 -2.42 1.02 0.34
CA ILE A 54 -3.82 0.71 0.65
C ILE A 54 -3.94 -0.72 1.17
N CYS A 55 -3.33 -1.69 0.49
CA CYS A 55 -3.30 -3.08 0.92
C CYS A 55 -2.69 -3.25 2.32
N ILE A 56 -1.58 -2.55 2.60
CA ILE A 56 -0.95 -2.55 3.92
C ILE A 56 -1.89 -1.95 4.98
N ARG A 57 -2.52 -0.80 4.69
CA ARG A 57 -3.45 -0.13 5.62
C ARG A 57 -4.69 -0.98 5.91
N LEU A 58 -5.29 -1.61 4.91
CA LEU A 58 -6.42 -2.52 5.07
C LEU A 58 -6.01 -3.74 5.91
N THR A 59 -4.83 -4.29 5.65
CA THR A 59 -4.30 -5.45 6.39
C THR A 59 -3.84 -5.11 7.81
N ALA A 60 -3.55 -3.84 8.06
CA ALA A 60 -3.17 -3.30 9.37
C ALA A 60 -4.37 -2.85 10.20
N ARG A 61 -5.57 -2.65 9.60
CA ARG A 61 -6.81 -2.44 10.35
C ARG A 61 -7.09 -3.69 11.20
N LYS A 62 -6.70 -3.61 12.47
CA LYS A 62 -7.00 -4.63 13.47
C LYS A 62 -8.42 -4.38 13.95
N ILE A 63 -9.28 -5.37 13.77
CA ILE A 63 -10.63 -5.32 14.31
C ILE A 63 -10.52 -5.76 15.77
N LYS A 64 -10.88 -4.87 16.70
CA LYS A 64 -10.99 -5.22 18.12
C LYS A 64 -12.32 -5.95 18.32
N CYS A 65 -12.27 -7.17 18.84
CA CYS A 65 -13.50 -7.90 19.14
C CYS A 65 -14.27 -7.19 20.27
N PRO A 66 -15.56 -6.85 20.09
CA PRO A 66 -16.35 -6.15 21.10
C PRO A 66 -16.63 -7.00 22.36
N HIS A 67 -16.55 -8.33 22.24
CA HIS A 67 -16.86 -9.24 23.34
C HIS A 67 -15.68 -9.60 24.22
N CYS A 68 -14.48 -9.77 23.66
CA CYS A 68 -13.29 -10.20 24.40
C CYS A 68 -12.18 -9.14 24.43
N GLY A 69 -12.32 -8.05 23.67
CA GLY A 69 -11.34 -6.96 23.61
C GLY A 69 -10.03 -7.30 22.88
N LYS A 70 -9.83 -8.54 22.42
CA LYS A 70 -8.61 -8.95 21.71
C LYS A 70 -8.60 -8.38 20.29
N LEU A 71 -7.42 -7.93 19.85
CA LEU A 71 -7.21 -7.41 18.49
C LEU A 71 -7.01 -8.58 17.52
N GLN A 72 -7.80 -8.61 16.46
CA GLN A 72 -7.72 -9.61 15.42
C GLN A 72 -7.18 -8.99 14.12
N GLN A 73 -6.19 -9.65 13.53
CA GLN A 73 -5.69 -9.30 12.19
C GLN A 73 -6.48 -10.09 11.14
N GLY A 74 -7.61 -9.54 10.69
CA GLY A 74 -8.37 -10.10 9.56
C GLY A 74 -9.89 -9.93 9.69
N ILE A 75 -10.57 -10.01 8.55
CA ILE A 75 -12.04 -10.03 8.44
C ILE A 75 -12.45 -11.51 8.57
N GLY A 76 -12.66 -11.97 9.80
CA GLY A 76 -13.29 -13.26 10.06
C GLY A 76 -14.66 -13.04 10.67
N GLU A 77 -15.67 -13.81 10.25
CA GLU A 77 -17.02 -13.72 10.83
C GLU A 77 -17.07 -14.16 12.29
N TYR A 78 -16.08 -14.94 12.75
CA TYR A 78 -16.00 -15.46 14.11
C TYR A 78 -14.64 -15.12 14.74
N CYS A 79 -14.65 -14.77 16.02
CA CYS A 79 -13.43 -14.53 16.78
C CYS A 79 -12.78 -15.87 17.17
N PRO A 80 -11.51 -16.14 16.81
CA PRO A 80 -10.83 -17.39 17.09
C PRO A 80 -10.51 -17.57 18.58
N TYR A 81 -10.66 -16.52 19.40
CA TYR A 81 -10.39 -16.57 20.84
C TYR A 81 -11.65 -16.86 21.66
N CYS A 82 -12.79 -16.26 21.30
CA CYS A 82 -14.04 -16.39 22.07
C CYS A 82 -15.14 -17.16 21.35
N GLY A 83 -14.95 -17.53 20.08
CA GLY A 83 -15.93 -18.25 19.25
C GLY A 83 -17.17 -17.44 18.87
N LYS A 84 -17.30 -16.20 19.35
CA LYS A 84 -18.47 -15.36 19.09
C LYS A 84 -18.36 -14.69 17.72
N LYS A 85 -19.51 -14.51 17.06
CA LYS A 85 -19.62 -13.77 15.80
C LYS A 85 -19.09 -12.35 15.98
N ILE A 86 -18.21 -11.93 15.08
CA ILE A 86 -17.76 -10.55 14.97
C ILE A 86 -18.74 -9.85 14.05
N THR A 87 -19.83 -9.32 14.62
CA THR A 87 -20.72 -8.43 13.87
C THR A 87 -19.93 -7.16 13.55
N GLN A 88 -19.37 -7.11 12.34
CA GLN A 88 -18.91 -5.87 11.72
C GLN A 88 -20.14 -5.01 11.43
N SER A 89 -20.71 -4.37 12.45
CA SER A 89 -21.58 -3.22 12.22
C SER A 89 -20.66 -2.06 11.86
N GLN A 90 -20.37 -1.93 10.57
CA GLN A 90 -19.98 -0.64 10.00
C GLN A 90 -21.27 0.19 9.94
N GLY A 91 -21.45 1.09 10.90
CA GLY A 91 -22.17 2.34 10.65
C GLY A 91 -21.23 3.34 10.02
#